data_AF-A0A6B3EGR6-F1
#
_entry.id   AF-A0A6B3EGR6-F1
#
_cell.length_a   1.000
_cell.length_b   1.000
_cell.length_c   1.000
_cell.angle_alpha   90.00
_cell.angle_beta   90.00
_cell.angle_gamma   90.00
#
_symmetry.space_group_name_H-M   'P 1'
#
loop_
_entity.id
_entity.type
_entity.pdbx_description
1 polymer ?
#
loop_
_entity_poly.entity_id
_entity_poly.type
_entity_poly.pdbx_seq_one_letter_code
_entity_poly.pdbx_strand_id
1 'polypeptide(L)' 'MSGTSMDGLDVAVADLSLDARGTVTLVPVAAEEHPWSEEMRGRLLGVL' A
#
# COMPACT_ATOMS: atom_id res chain seq x y z
N MET A 1 -1.26 1.38 -0.92
CA MET A 1 -0.91 1.20 -2.34
C MET A 1 -1.98 0.32 -2.97
N SER A 2 -2.25 0.43 -4.26
CA SER A 2 -3.09 -0.56 -4.94
C SER A 2 -2.51 -0.76 -6.33
N GLY A 3 -2.18 -2.01 -6.66
CA GLY A 3 -1.67 -2.37 -7.98
C GLY A 3 -2.76 -2.29 -9.05
N THR A 4 -2.36 -2.26 -10.32
CA THR A 4 -3.31 -2.26 -11.45
C THR A 4 -4.11 -3.56 -11.59
N SER A 5 -3.78 -4.61 -10.82
CA SER A 5 -4.63 -5.81 -10.70
C SER A 5 -5.94 -5.54 -9.94
N MET A 6 -6.01 -4.45 -9.18
CA MET A 6 -7.21 -3.99 -8.46
C MET A 6 -7.81 -5.04 -7.50
N ASP A 7 -6.97 -5.82 -6.85
CA ASP A 7 -7.44 -6.88 -5.93
C ASP A 7 -7.68 -6.35 -4.51
N GLY A 8 -6.94 -5.31 -4.10
CA GLY A 8 -7.09 -4.69 -2.79
C GLY A 8 -6.28 -3.42 -2.62
N LEU A 9 -6.40 -2.85 -1.42
CA LEU A 9 -5.60 -1.74 -0.92
C LEU A 9 -4.58 -2.28 0.09
N ASP A 10 -3.31 -2.19 -0.27
CA ASP A 10 -2.20 -2.50 0.61
C ASP A 10 -1.96 -1.34 1.58
N VAL A 11 -1.89 -1.64 2.87
CA VAL A 11 -1.55 -0.69 3.93
C VAL A 11 -0.29 -1.21 4.62
N ALA A 12 0.71 -0.35 4.77
CA ALA A 12 1.92 -0.67 5.48
C ALA A 12 2.30 0.48 6.41
N VAL A 13 2.73 0.14 7.62
CA VAL A 13 3.30 1.05 8.58
C VAL A 13 4.77 0.69 8.74
N ALA A 14 5.64 1.67 8.60
CA ALA A 14 7.06 1.50 8.83
C ALA A 14 7.60 2.65 9.67
N ASP A 15 8.56 2.31 10.53
CA ASP A 15 9.37 3.30 11.22
C ASP A 15 10.52 3.71 10.28
N LEU A 16 10.74 5.02 10.19
CA LEU A 16 11.72 5.63 9.30
C LEU A 16 12.70 6.44 10.12
N SER A 17 13.98 6.12 9.99
CA SER A 17 15.06 6.89 10.60
C SER A 17 16.06 7.35 9.54
N LEU A 18 16.67 8.51 9.77
CA LEU A 18 17.70 9.09 8.93
C LEU A 18 18.98 9.20 9.76
N ASP A 19 20.07 8.60 9.28
CA ASP A 19 21.36 8.74 9.94
C ASP A 19 22.05 10.07 9.57
N ALA A 20 23.12 10.41 10.29
CA ALA A 20 23.90 11.64 10.05
C ALA A 20 24.62 11.67 8.68
N ARG A 21 24.68 10.53 7.97
CA ARG A 21 25.28 10.40 6.63
C ARG A 21 24.24 10.46 5.52
N GLY A 22 22.94 10.59 5.86
CA GLY A 22 21.85 10.67 4.90
C GLY A 22 21.25 9.32 4.51
N THR A 23 21.60 8.23 5.17
CA THR A 23 21.00 6.92 4.93
C THR A 23 19.64 6.84 5.60
N VAL A 24 18.59 6.52 4.82
CA VAL A 24 17.27 6.21 5.37
C VAL A 24 17.19 4.73 5.69
N THR A 25 16.87 4.40 6.94
CA THR A 25 16.54 3.03 7.36
C THR A 25 15.03 2.92 7.55
N LEU A 26 14.45 1.91 6.90
CA LEU A 26 13.03 1.57 7.01
C LEU A 26 12.89 0.26 7.77
N VAL A 27 12.14 0.29 8.87
CA VAL A 27 11.79 -0.90 9.66
C VAL A 27 10.29 -1.13 9.56
N PRO A 28 9.82 -2.23 8.93
CA PRO A 28 8.39 -2.53 8.87
C PRO A 28 7.83 -2.78 10.27
N VAL A 29 6.68 -2.17 10.57
CA VAL A 29 5.97 -2.31 11.85
C VAL A 29 4.73 -3.18 11.68
N ALA A 30 3.94 -2.90 10.64
CA ALA A 30 2.72 -3.64 10.34
C ALA A 30 2.41 -3.59 8.84
N ALA A 31 1.68 -4.58 8.36
CA ALA A 31 1.10 -4.59 7.03
C ALA A 31 -0.29 -5.26 7.08
N GLU A 32 -1.21 -4.74 6.28
CA GLU A 32 -2.56 -5.26 6.10
C GLU A 32 -2.99 -5.05 4.65
N GLU A 33 -3.86 -5.92 4.16
CA GLU A 33 -4.49 -5.79 2.86
C GLU A 33 -6.00 -5.73 3.05
N HIS A 34 -6.62 -4.70 2.47
CA HIS A 34 -8.06 -4.54 2.48
C HIS A 34 -8.63 -4.79 1.09
N PRO A 35 -9.46 -5.83 0.88
CA PRO A 35 -10.06 -6.07 -0.42
C PRO A 35 -11.00 -4.91 -0.78
N TRP A 36 -11.02 -4.54 -2.06
CA TRP A 36 -12.06 -3.65 -2.57
C TRP A 36 -13.42 -4.34 -2.46
N SER A 37 -14.47 -3.59 -2.15
CA SER A 37 -15.82 -4.12 -2.34
C SER A 37 -16.05 -4.45 -3.82
N GLU A 38 -16.86 -5.48 -4.10
CA GLU A 38 -17.11 -5.92 -5.49
C GLU A 38 -17.64 -4.78 -6.37
N GLU A 39 -18.53 -3.95 -5.84
CA GLU A 39 -19.06 -2.76 -6.51
C GLU A 39 -17.96 -1.78 -6.90
N MET A 40 -17.05 -1.47 -5.95
CA MET A 40 -15.96 -0.54 -6.19
C MET A 40 -14.95 -1.11 -7.17
N ARG A 41 -14.61 -2.39 -7.02
CA ARG A 41 -13.71 -3.11 -7.95
C ARG A 41 -14.26 -3.09 -9.37
N GLY A 42 -15.57 -3.34 -9.54
CA GLY A 42 -16.23 -3.27 -10.84
C GLY A 42 -16.17 -1.87 -11.47
N ARG A 43 -16.37 -0.82 -10.67
CA ARG A 43 -16.24 0.57 -11.15
C ARG A 43 -14.82 0.91 -11.57
N LEU A 44 -13.82 0.51 -10.78
CA LEU A 44 -12.42 0.80 -11.05
C LEU A 44 -11.92 0.06 -12.30
N LEU A 45 -12.31 -1.21 -12.47
CA LEU A 45 -11.98 -1.95 -13.70
C LEU A 45 -12.69 -1.38 -14.94
N GLY A 46 -13.85 -0.76 -14.79
CA GLY A 46 -14.60 -0.16 -15.91
C GLY A 46 -13.99 1.14 -16.46
N VAL A 47 -12.97 1.72 -15.82
CA VAL A 47 -12.30 2.95 -16.24
C VAL A 47 -10.81 2.76 -16.60
N LEU A 48 -10.32 1.52 -16.52
CA LEU A 48 -8.98 1.09 -16.98
C LEU A 48 -9.03 0.65 -18.44
#